data_AF-A0A929EAG0-F1
#
_entry.id   AF-A0A929EAG0-F1
#
_cell.length_a   1.000
_cell.length_b   1.000
_cell.length_c   1.000
_cell.angle_alpha   90.00
_cell.angle_beta   90.00
_cell.angle_gamma   90.00
#
_symmetry.space_group_name_H-M   'P 1'
#
loop_
_entity.id
_entity.type
_entity.pdbx_description
1 polymer ?
#
loop_
_entity_poly.entity_id
_entity_poly.type
_entity_poly.pdbx_seq_one_letter_code
_entity_poly.pdbx_strand_id
1 'polypeptide(L)'
;MNDGFIDLRQNNTQLVEESFWPSFTDIMTVVVMIFLITSSILIVKNWELVSELQQRIVTEQQISQRLKNSIAVQQQTSKDLEDSVHKRQEISQKLQDSIAAEQRTAVTFKQTSAENATLEETLTQTQTEVSLLRLQLMQAKESAVERDNLIAEQDRQIISMSVEQNKLKKNIQKNIDNLARIEQQLEQVNSLKVNLQDKLEESSIQLARKEQDFNKQLIVLADKDQQIEKVQNELESSSMLLLRKDRDLSEQVLTLANREEQLSNLQKQNQFYLDNMSEYEAQVILAQQQHSTLSNEYKELELKYNKLIKPSRSAVGKYVVEVRYEKLSGKPYIRFREDEKDSYEHVSSVVMHQKLQSLKDQYQNKLYVKIIIPDNSGLSYSEAWTFMSNILDKYDYYSQNNSVNEAIE
;
A
#
# COMPACT_ATOMS: atom_id res chain seq x y z
N MET A 1 143.52 17.23 171.57
CA MET A 1 142.25 17.04 172.29
C MET A 1 142.26 15.61 172.77
N ASN A 2 142.94 15.34 173.89
CA ASN A 2 142.61 15.74 175.29
C ASN A 2 141.56 14.78 175.83
N ASP A 3 141.79 14.06 176.92
CA ASP A 3 142.12 14.52 178.29
C ASP A 3 140.95 15.21 179.00
N GLY A 4 140.72 14.79 180.24
CA GLY A 4 139.59 15.16 181.09
C GLY A 4 139.09 13.93 181.85
N PHE A 5 139.72 13.52 182.97
CA PHE A 5 139.57 14.07 184.33
C PHE A 5 138.28 13.60 185.05
N ILE A 6 138.27 13.25 186.36
CA ILE A 6 139.35 12.99 187.35
C ILE A 6 138.76 12.32 188.63
N ASP A 7 139.61 11.73 189.50
CA ASP A 7 139.42 11.51 190.97
C ASP A 7 138.24 10.65 191.54
N LEU A 8 138.23 10.17 192.81
CA LEU A 8 139.27 9.69 193.77
C LEU A 8 138.62 8.92 194.95
N ARG A 9 139.43 8.12 195.69
CA ARG A 9 139.33 7.76 197.14
C ARG A 9 138.02 7.18 197.73
N GLN A 10 138.04 5.89 198.14
CA GLN A 10 138.21 5.47 199.56
C GLN A 10 138.20 3.94 199.76
N ASN A 11 139.11 3.43 200.62
CA ASN A 11 139.07 2.18 201.46
C ASN A 11 138.70 0.78 200.87
N ASN A 12 139.28 -0.36 201.31
CA ASN A 12 140.54 -0.63 202.03
C ASN A 12 141.00 -2.13 201.92
N THR A 13 142.18 -2.44 202.47
CA THR A 13 143.00 -3.69 202.64
C THR A 13 142.30 -5.03 203.07
N GLN A 14 142.92 -6.25 203.18
CA GLN A 14 144.32 -6.67 203.56
C GLN A 14 144.72 -8.16 203.22
N LEU A 15 145.81 -8.70 203.82
CA LEU A 15 146.48 -10.04 203.60
C LEU A 15 146.56 -10.89 204.93
N VAL A 16 147.31 -11.99 205.21
CA VAL A 16 148.76 -12.39 205.05
C VAL A 16 149.02 -13.91 205.38
N GLU A 17 149.91 -14.60 204.62
CA GLU A 17 150.94 -15.70 204.84
C GLU A 17 150.84 -16.79 206.00
N GLU A 18 151.71 -17.82 206.24
CA GLU A 18 153.03 -18.33 205.70
C GLU A 18 153.37 -19.85 206.05
N SER A 19 154.39 -20.45 205.38
CA SER A 19 155.52 -21.35 205.83
C SER A 19 155.53 -22.90 206.15
N PHE A 20 156.47 -23.60 205.45
CA PHE A 20 157.53 -24.59 205.84
C PHE A 20 157.31 -26.09 206.34
N TRP A 21 157.78 -27.07 205.52
CA TRP A 21 158.54 -28.37 205.72
C TRP A 21 158.31 -29.34 206.95
N PRO A 22 158.83 -30.62 207.03
CA PRO A 22 159.82 -31.38 206.19
C PRO A 22 159.49 -32.88 205.85
N SER A 23 160.50 -33.63 205.35
CA SER A 23 160.62 -35.13 205.37
C SER A 23 160.06 -36.02 204.23
N PHE A 24 160.37 -35.67 202.97
CA PHE A 24 160.92 -36.51 201.87
C PHE A 24 160.49 -37.97 201.53
N THR A 25 160.08 -38.86 202.45
CA THR A 25 159.87 -40.30 202.10
C THR A 25 158.41 -40.65 201.79
N ASP A 26 157.45 -40.13 202.55
CA ASP A 26 156.01 -40.39 202.32
C ASP A 26 155.45 -39.67 201.09
N ILE A 27 155.93 -38.44 200.86
CA ILE A 27 155.37 -37.49 199.87
C ILE A 27 155.41 -38.03 198.44
N MET A 28 156.29 -38.98 198.11
CA MET A 28 156.33 -39.60 196.78
C MET A 28 154.99 -40.29 196.43
N THR A 29 154.29 -40.86 197.43
CA THR A 29 152.96 -41.46 197.24
C THR A 29 151.90 -40.41 196.89
N VAL A 30 151.97 -39.24 197.55
CA VAL A 30 151.05 -38.11 197.33
C VAL A 30 151.19 -37.55 195.92
N VAL A 31 152.42 -37.47 195.38
CA VAL A 31 152.66 -37.02 194.00
C VAL A 31 151.99 -37.95 192.98
N VAL A 32 152.03 -39.28 193.20
CA VAL A 32 151.32 -40.25 192.34
C VAL A 32 149.79 -40.10 192.45
N MET A 33 149.27 -39.86 193.67
CA MET A 33 147.84 -39.63 193.89
C MET A 33 147.35 -38.35 193.20
N ILE A 34 148.11 -37.26 193.25
CA ILE A 34 147.84 -36.03 192.50
C ILE A 34 147.82 -36.31 190.99
N PHE A 35 148.80 -37.07 190.48
CA PHE A 35 148.89 -37.40 189.06
C PHE A 35 147.65 -38.15 188.55
N LEU A 36 147.15 -39.12 189.32
CA LEU A 36 145.89 -39.83 189.01
C LEU A 36 144.66 -38.89 189.02
N ILE A 37 144.58 -37.97 189.99
CA ILE A 37 143.48 -36.99 190.06
C ILE A 37 143.51 -36.02 188.87
N THR A 38 144.70 -35.51 188.48
CA THR A 38 144.84 -34.65 187.30
C THR A 38 144.51 -35.36 185.99
N SER A 39 144.85 -36.66 185.88
CA SER A 39 144.49 -37.50 184.73
C SER A 39 142.96 -37.65 184.59
N SER A 40 142.25 -37.85 185.70
CA SER A 40 140.79 -37.96 185.72
C SER A 40 140.09 -36.68 185.21
N ILE A 41 140.54 -35.50 185.64
CA ILE A 41 139.93 -34.20 185.26
C ILE A 41 140.08 -33.91 183.75
N LEU A 42 141.19 -34.30 183.14
CA LEU A 42 141.43 -34.11 181.70
C LEU A 42 140.46 -34.90 180.81
N ILE A 43 140.04 -36.09 181.24
CA ILE A 43 139.13 -36.96 180.47
C ILE A 43 137.71 -36.37 180.45
N VAL A 44 137.22 -35.82 181.57
CA VAL A 44 135.86 -35.28 181.69
C VAL A 44 135.64 -34.11 180.71
N LYS A 45 136.57 -33.14 180.66
CA LYS A 45 136.45 -31.99 179.73
C LYS A 45 136.55 -32.37 178.25
N ASN A 46 137.19 -33.51 177.93
CA ASN A 46 137.29 -33.98 176.54
C ASN A 46 135.99 -34.62 176.03
N TRP A 47 135.10 -35.10 176.93
CA TRP A 47 133.78 -35.60 176.56
C TRP A 47 132.77 -34.49 176.25
N GLU A 48 132.81 -33.40 177.02
CA GLU A 48 131.89 -32.26 176.90
C GLU A 48 131.95 -31.62 175.50
N LEU A 49 133.16 -31.38 174.97
CA LEU A 49 133.37 -30.74 173.67
C LEU A 49 132.90 -31.59 172.47
N VAL A 50 132.90 -32.92 172.59
CA VAL A 50 132.50 -33.84 171.51
C VAL A 50 130.97 -33.86 171.36
N SER A 51 130.22 -33.63 172.44
CA SER A 51 128.75 -33.59 172.41
C SER A 51 128.22 -32.40 171.60
N GLU A 52 128.78 -31.21 171.83
CA GLU A 52 128.31 -29.96 171.19
C GLU A 52 128.49 -29.98 169.65
N LEU A 53 129.58 -30.59 169.16
CA LEU A 53 129.86 -30.69 167.73
C LEU A 53 128.86 -31.58 166.98
N GLN A 54 128.39 -32.67 167.58
CA GLN A 54 127.41 -33.56 166.93
C GLN A 54 126.04 -32.89 166.74
N GLN A 55 125.64 -32.02 167.68
CA GLN A 55 124.32 -31.36 167.65
C GLN A 55 124.17 -30.34 166.51
N ARG A 56 125.28 -29.72 166.06
CA ARG A 56 125.28 -28.79 164.91
C ARG A 56 125.03 -29.47 163.56
N ILE A 57 125.54 -30.69 163.35
CA ILE A 57 125.42 -31.40 162.07
C ILE A 57 123.97 -31.81 161.78
N VAL A 58 123.22 -32.23 162.80
CA VAL A 58 121.82 -32.67 162.65
C VAL A 58 120.88 -31.53 162.27
N THR A 59 121.11 -30.33 162.82
CA THR A 59 120.24 -29.17 162.58
C THR A 59 120.39 -28.58 161.18
N GLU A 60 121.61 -28.55 160.63
CA GLU A 60 121.87 -28.07 159.26
C GLU A 60 121.20 -28.94 158.18
N GLN A 61 121.21 -30.27 158.36
CA GLN A 61 120.56 -31.20 157.43
C GLN A 61 119.02 -31.00 157.39
N GLN A 62 118.38 -30.75 158.54
CA GLN A 62 116.93 -30.53 158.60
C GLN A 62 116.49 -29.25 157.86
N ILE A 63 117.32 -28.19 157.90
CA ILE A 63 117.06 -26.95 157.15
C ILE A 63 117.13 -27.22 155.64
N SER A 64 118.20 -27.89 155.19
CA SER A 64 118.41 -28.25 153.78
C SER A 64 117.27 -29.09 153.19
N GLN A 65 116.72 -30.03 153.97
CA GLN A 65 115.63 -30.90 153.54
C GLN A 65 114.32 -30.12 153.33
N ARG A 66 113.99 -29.19 154.25
CA ARG A 66 112.78 -28.34 154.14
C ARG A 66 112.85 -27.40 152.93
N LEU A 67 114.01 -26.81 152.69
CA LEU A 67 114.22 -25.86 151.59
C LEU A 67 114.01 -26.52 150.21
N LYS A 68 114.55 -27.74 150.00
CA LYS A 68 114.32 -28.55 148.79
C LYS A 68 112.84 -28.85 148.55
N ASN A 69 112.12 -29.29 149.58
CA ASN A 69 110.70 -29.62 149.47
C ASN A 69 109.84 -28.39 149.15
N SER A 70 110.16 -27.22 149.74
CA SER A 70 109.45 -25.97 149.48
C SER A 70 109.60 -25.51 148.02
N ILE A 71 110.82 -25.59 147.48
CA ILE A 71 111.10 -25.23 146.08
C ILE A 71 110.34 -26.15 145.11
N ALA A 72 110.33 -27.46 145.35
CA ALA A 72 109.63 -28.42 144.49
C ALA A 72 108.12 -28.16 144.39
N VAL A 73 107.46 -27.85 145.53
CA VAL A 73 106.02 -27.52 145.54
C VAL A 73 105.76 -26.23 144.76
N GLN A 74 106.58 -25.20 144.95
CA GLN A 74 106.42 -23.92 144.25
C GLN A 74 106.61 -24.08 142.73
N GLN A 75 107.57 -24.90 142.31
CA GLN A 75 107.83 -25.20 140.89
C GLN A 75 106.69 -25.98 140.23
N GLN A 76 106.09 -26.95 140.93
CA GLN A 76 104.91 -27.67 140.47
C GLN A 76 103.69 -26.74 140.32
N THR A 77 103.41 -25.92 141.33
CA THR A 77 102.24 -25.00 141.29
C THR A 77 102.35 -23.91 140.21
N SER A 78 103.55 -23.48 139.82
CA SER A 78 103.73 -22.57 138.67
C SER A 78 103.28 -23.24 137.37
N LYS A 79 103.68 -24.50 137.16
CA LYS A 79 103.36 -25.25 135.95
C LYS A 79 101.87 -25.56 135.82
N ASP A 80 101.21 -25.97 136.91
CA ASP A 80 99.77 -26.23 136.90
C ASP A 80 98.95 -24.95 136.62
N LEU A 81 99.49 -23.77 136.99
CA LEU A 81 98.91 -22.47 136.67
C LEU A 81 99.11 -22.09 135.20
N GLU A 82 100.29 -22.34 134.63
CA GLU A 82 100.59 -22.15 133.19
C GLU A 82 99.67 -23.02 132.31
N ASP A 83 99.55 -24.32 132.60
CA ASP A 83 98.62 -25.22 131.90
C ASP A 83 97.16 -24.75 132.01
N SER A 84 96.79 -24.17 133.16
CA SER A 84 95.45 -23.61 133.39
C SER A 84 95.21 -22.29 132.63
N VAL A 85 96.25 -21.49 132.40
CA VAL A 85 96.20 -20.30 131.53
C VAL A 85 96.08 -20.74 130.07
N HIS A 86 96.92 -21.67 129.60
CA HIS A 86 96.83 -22.21 128.24
C HIS A 86 95.45 -22.80 127.92
N LYS A 87 94.86 -23.60 128.82
CA LYS A 87 93.50 -24.15 128.64
C LYS A 87 92.43 -23.05 128.59
N ARG A 88 92.52 -22.01 129.43
CA ARG A 88 91.62 -20.85 129.34
C ARG A 88 91.79 -20.09 128.03
N GLN A 89 93.01 -19.95 127.52
CA GLN A 89 93.29 -19.26 126.28
C GLN A 89 92.80 -20.04 125.06
N GLU A 90 92.96 -21.36 125.03
CA GLU A 90 92.31 -22.23 124.03
C GLU A 90 90.79 -22.15 124.06
N ILE A 91 90.18 -22.20 125.25
CA ILE A 91 88.72 -22.11 125.41
C ILE A 91 88.22 -20.73 124.95
N SER A 92 88.94 -19.66 125.30
CA SER A 92 88.63 -18.30 124.85
C SER A 92 88.75 -18.16 123.33
N GLN A 93 89.78 -18.76 122.71
CA GLN A 93 89.93 -18.77 121.25
C GLN A 93 88.79 -19.53 120.59
N LYS A 94 88.48 -20.76 121.05
CA LYS A 94 87.36 -21.57 120.54
C LYS A 94 86.00 -20.86 120.70
N LEU A 95 85.81 -20.14 121.81
CA LEU A 95 84.60 -19.33 122.03
C LEU A 95 84.55 -18.14 121.06
N GLN A 96 85.66 -17.44 120.86
CA GLN A 96 85.77 -16.33 119.91
C GLN A 96 85.58 -16.78 118.46
N ASP A 97 86.13 -17.94 118.08
CA ASP A 97 85.93 -18.55 116.76
C ASP A 97 84.48 -18.99 116.56
N SER A 98 83.83 -19.54 117.60
CA SER A 98 82.41 -19.88 117.59
C SER A 98 81.51 -18.65 117.46
N ILE A 99 81.79 -17.58 118.20
CA ILE A 99 81.05 -16.31 118.10
C ILE A 99 81.29 -15.66 116.74
N ALA A 100 82.51 -15.71 116.20
CA ALA A 100 82.80 -15.22 114.85
C ALA A 100 82.11 -16.06 113.76
N ALA A 101 81.96 -17.37 113.96
CA ALA A 101 81.19 -18.24 113.08
C ALA A 101 79.68 -17.93 113.16
N GLU A 102 79.12 -17.75 114.36
CA GLU A 102 77.72 -17.38 114.57
C GLU A 102 77.40 -15.98 114.02
N GLN A 103 78.32 -15.01 114.18
CA GLN A 103 78.18 -13.69 113.55
C GLN A 103 78.22 -13.79 112.02
N ARG A 104 79.07 -14.65 111.45
CA ARG A 104 79.10 -14.90 110.00
C ARG A 104 77.81 -15.54 109.51
N THR A 105 77.30 -16.57 110.19
CA THR A 105 76.01 -17.22 109.80
C THR A 105 74.81 -16.31 110.02
N ALA A 106 74.81 -15.46 111.06
CA ALA A 106 73.77 -14.45 111.25
C ALA A 106 73.81 -13.33 110.19
N VAL A 107 75.00 -12.96 109.71
CA VAL A 107 75.15 -12.02 108.59
C VAL A 107 74.71 -12.65 107.26
N THR A 108 75.15 -13.86 106.94
CA THR A 108 74.70 -14.53 105.70
C THR A 108 73.21 -14.84 105.73
N PHE A 109 72.65 -15.28 106.86
CA PHE A 109 71.21 -15.49 107.01
C PHE A 109 70.42 -14.19 106.83
N LYS A 110 70.87 -13.07 107.40
CA LYS A 110 70.25 -11.75 107.15
C LYS A 110 70.34 -11.34 105.69
N GLN A 111 71.48 -11.56 105.04
CA GLN A 111 71.66 -11.26 103.62
C GLN A 111 70.73 -12.12 102.76
N THR A 112 70.74 -13.45 102.92
CA THR A 112 69.85 -14.36 102.18
C THR A 112 68.37 -14.14 102.51
N SER A 113 68.02 -13.71 103.73
CA SER A 113 66.64 -13.32 104.05
C SER A 113 66.22 -12.02 103.36
N ALA A 114 67.14 -11.06 103.16
CA ALA A 114 66.87 -9.84 102.40
C ALA A 114 66.81 -10.13 100.88
N GLU A 115 67.74 -10.94 100.37
CA GLU A 115 67.75 -11.43 98.98
C GLU A 115 66.42 -12.16 98.68
N ASN A 116 66.00 -13.11 99.51
CA ASN A 116 64.72 -13.81 99.38
C ASN A 116 63.52 -12.85 99.41
N ALA A 117 63.50 -11.85 100.30
CA ALA A 117 62.43 -10.86 100.34
C ALA A 117 62.36 -10.03 99.04
N THR A 118 63.51 -9.60 98.50
CA THR A 118 63.55 -8.89 97.20
C THR A 118 63.21 -9.79 96.01
N LEU A 119 63.52 -11.09 96.09
CA LEU A 119 63.12 -12.08 95.08
C LEU A 119 61.61 -12.36 95.14
N GLU A 120 60.99 -12.37 96.31
CA GLU A 120 59.55 -12.51 96.49
C GLU A 120 58.80 -11.24 96.05
N GLU A 121 59.34 -10.05 96.34
CA GLU A 121 58.81 -8.77 95.83
C GLU A 121 58.90 -8.69 94.30
N THR A 122 60.04 -9.00 93.70
CA THR A 122 60.18 -9.01 92.22
C THR A 122 59.37 -10.13 91.56
N LEU A 123 59.19 -11.28 92.20
CA LEU A 123 58.30 -12.34 91.72
C LEU A 123 56.82 -11.92 91.76
N THR A 124 56.38 -11.29 92.85
CA THR A 124 54.99 -10.76 92.92
C THR A 124 54.77 -9.63 91.93
N GLN A 125 55.72 -8.69 91.78
CA GLN A 125 55.65 -7.64 90.77
C GLN A 125 55.56 -8.24 89.35
N THR A 126 56.51 -9.09 88.93
CA THR A 126 56.49 -9.71 87.60
C THR A 126 55.25 -10.56 87.36
N GLN A 127 54.71 -11.22 88.39
CA GLN A 127 53.44 -11.95 88.28
C GLN A 127 52.22 -11.01 88.12
N THR A 128 52.22 -9.82 88.73
CA THR A 128 51.20 -8.79 88.44
C THR A 128 51.34 -8.20 87.03
N GLU A 129 52.56 -7.96 86.55
CA GLU A 129 52.83 -7.49 85.19
C GLU A 129 52.38 -8.52 84.14
N VAL A 130 52.71 -9.80 84.32
CA VAL A 130 52.23 -10.91 83.48
C VAL A 130 50.69 -11.00 83.52
N SER A 131 50.06 -10.77 84.67
CA SER A 131 48.60 -10.79 84.79
C SER A 131 47.94 -9.61 84.05
N LEU A 132 48.52 -8.41 84.15
CA LEU A 132 48.07 -7.22 83.43
C LEU A 132 48.26 -7.37 81.91
N LEU A 133 49.42 -7.84 81.46
CA LEU A 133 49.68 -8.14 80.05
C LEU A 133 48.71 -9.20 79.51
N ARG A 134 48.40 -10.23 80.30
CA ARG A 134 47.42 -11.27 79.92
C ARG A 134 46.00 -10.71 79.79
N LEU A 135 45.61 -9.76 80.64
CA LEU A 135 44.33 -9.05 80.54
C LEU A 135 44.28 -8.15 79.28
N GLN A 136 45.33 -7.38 79.01
CA GLN A 136 45.45 -6.57 77.79
C GLN A 136 45.40 -7.43 76.52
N LEU A 137 46.08 -8.58 76.52
CA LEU A 137 46.09 -9.54 75.40
C LEU A 137 44.72 -10.21 75.23
N MET A 138 43.96 -10.41 76.33
CA MET A 138 42.58 -10.88 76.26
C MET A 138 41.64 -9.82 75.64
N GLN A 139 41.71 -8.56 76.09
CA GLN A 139 40.95 -7.45 75.51
C GLN A 139 41.29 -7.22 74.02
N ALA A 140 42.58 -7.31 73.67
CA ALA A 140 43.02 -7.19 72.28
C ALA A 140 42.50 -8.34 71.38
N LYS A 141 42.38 -9.55 71.93
CA LYS A 141 41.75 -10.71 71.25
C LYS A 141 40.24 -10.55 71.12
N GLU A 142 39.57 -10.08 72.15
CA GLU A 142 38.12 -9.84 72.13
C GLU A 142 37.77 -8.79 71.07
N SER A 143 38.47 -7.65 71.04
CA SER A 143 38.30 -6.63 70.01
C SER A 143 38.75 -7.07 68.61
N ALA A 144 39.63 -8.08 68.49
CA ALA A 144 39.93 -8.71 67.20
C ALA A 144 38.76 -9.58 66.72
N VAL A 145 38.17 -10.40 67.60
CA VAL A 145 36.97 -11.20 67.30
C VAL A 145 35.77 -10.32 66.93
N GLU A 146 35.58 -9.17 67.58
CA GLU A 146 34.57 -8.17 67.16
C GLU A 146 34.81 -7.66 65.73
N ARG A 147 36.07 -7.37 65.37
CA ARG A 147 36.45 -6.93 64.03
C ARG A 147 36.26 -8.03 62.99
N ASP A 148 36.66 -9.26 63.29
CA ASP A 148 36.48 -10.42 62.40
C ASP A 148 34.99 -10.70 62.15
N ASN A 149 34.14 -10.57 63.19
CA ASN A 149 32.69 -10.67 63.06
C ASN A 149 32.09 -9.56 62.20
N LEU A 150 32.57 -8.31 62.35
CA LEU A 150 32.13 -7.17 61.53
C LEU A 150 32.55 -7.33 60.06
N ILE A 151 33.79 -7.78 59.80
CA ILE A 151 34.28 -8.08 58.45
C ILE A 151 33.44 -9.19 57.82
N ALA A 152 33.17 -10.29 58.54
CA ALA A 152 32.34 -11.38 58.04
C ALA A 152 30.90 -10.96 57.74
N GLU A 153 30.36 -9.95 58.43
CA GLU A 153 29.05 -9.36 58.12
C GLU A 153 29.11 -8.41 56.92
N GLN A 154 30.16 -7.59 56.79
CA GLN A 154 30.39 -6.76 55.61
C GLN A 154 30.59 -7.61 54.35
N ASP A 155 31.32 -8.72 54.43
CA ASP A 155 31.47 -9.69 53.33
C ASP A 155 30.14 -10.31 52.94
N ARG A 156 29.29 -10.71 53.90
CA ARG A 156 27.91 -11.17 53.62
C ARG A 156 27.09 -10.11 52.88
N GLN A 157 27.19 -8.85 53.28
CA GLN A 157 26.52 -7.73 52.61
C GLN A 157 27.06 -7.51 51.19
N ILE A 158 28.38 -7.46 51.00
CA ILE A 158 29.04 -7.33 49.69
C ILE A 158 28.62 -8.46 48.74
N ILE A 159 28.60 -9.71 49.21
CA ILE A 159 28.13 -10.87 48.44
C ILE A 159 26.66 -10.70 48.05
N SER A 160 25.79 -10.28 48.97
CA SER A 160 24.36 -10.07 48.69
C SER A 160 24.12 -8.96 47.64
N MET A 161 24.83 -7.83 47.76
CA MET A 161 24.78 -6.71 46.82
C MET A 161 25.34 -7.11 45.45
N SER A 162 26.41 -7.90 45.40
CA SER A 162 26.97 -8.44 44.15
C SER A 162 25.96 -9.37 43.45
N VAL A 163 25.27 -10.23 44.20
CA VAL A 163 24.19 -11.07 43.65
C VAL A 163 23.03 -10.21 43.13
N GLU A 164 22.66 -9.12 43.81
CA GLU A 164 21.63 -8.20 43.34
C GLU A 164 22.06 -7.41 42.09
N GLN A 165 23.27 -6.85 42.06
CA GLN A 165 23.83 -6.18 40.87
C GLN A 165 23.84 -7.12 39.66
N ASN A 166 24.20 -8.39 39.84
CA ASN A 166 24.17 -9.38 38.76
C ASN A 166 22.74 -9.72 38.30
N LYS A 167 21.76 -9.81 39.20
CA LYS A 167 20.32 -9.92 38.84
C LYS A 167 19.85 -8.69 38.06
N LEU A 168 20.17 -7.49 38.53
CA LEU A 168 19.77 -6.22 37.91
C LEU A 168 20.40 -6.07 36.53
N LYS A 169 21.70 -6.34 36.38
CA LYS A 169 22.41 -6.36 35.08
C LYS A 169 21.77 -7.34 34.10
N LYS A 170 21.38 -8.55 34.55
CA LYS A 170 20.68 -9.54 33.72
C LYS A 170 19.27 -9.08 33.31
N ASN A 171 18.57 -8.32 34.16
CA ASN A 171 17.27 -7.74 33.82
C ASN A 171 17.41 -6.54 32.86
N ILE A 172 18.42 -5.69 33.04
CA ILE A 172 18.74 -4.59 32.11
C ILE A 172 19.07 -5.17 30.73
N GLN A 173 19.88 -6.23 30.63
CA GLN A 173 20.17 -6.88 29.35
C GLN A 173 18.90 -7.39 28.66
N LYS A 174 18.04 -8.13 29.37
CA LYS A 174 16.74 -8.58 28.82
C LYS A 174 15.89 -7.41 28.31
N ASN A 175 15.90 -6.28 29.00
CA ASN A 175 15.14 -5.10 28.59
C ASN A 175 15.72 -4.45 27.33
N ILE A 176 17.05 -4.44 27.17
CA ILE A 176 17.73 -4.03 25.93
C ILE A 176 17.39 -5.00 24.78
N ASP A 177 17.48 -6.31 25.03
CA ASP A 177 17.15 -7.36 24.04
C ASP A 177 15.67 -7.27 23.58
N ASN A 178 14.77 -6.92 24.50
CA ASN A 178 13.35 -6.67 24.22
C ASN A 178 13.12 -5.34 23.47
N LEU A 179 13.84 -4.27 23.82
CA LEU A 179 13.76 -2.98 23.14
C LEU A 179 14.14 -3.14 21.66
N ALA A 180 15.30 -3.75 21.39
CA ALA A 180 15.78 -3.98 20.02
C ALA A 180 14.81 -4.82 19.17
N ARG A 181 14.09 -5.78 19.79
CA ARG A 181 13.01 -6.54 19.12
C ARG A 181 11.80 -5.67 18.80
N ILE A 182 11.39 -4.78 19.71
CA ILE A 182 10.27 -3.86 19.50
C ILE A 182 10.63 -2.82 18.42
N GLU A 183 11.86 -2.32 18.40
CA GLU A 183 12.38 -1.43 17.36
C GLU A 183 12.39 -2.13 15.98
N GLN A 184 12.85 -3.38 15.90
CA GLN A 184 12.78 -4.19 14.68
C GLN A 184 11.34 -4.43 14.21
N GLN A 185 10.40 -4.70 15.13
CA GLN A 185 8.98 -4.85 14.81
C GLN A 185 8.33 -3.54 14.35
N LEU A 186 8.71 -2.40 14.95
CA LEU A 186 8.24 -1.08 14.54
C LEU A 186 8.67 -0.76 13.11
N GLU A 187 9.92 -1.08 12.74
CA GLU A 187 10.43 -0.87 11.38
C GLU A 187 9.77 -1.81 10.34
N GLN A 188 9.45 -3.05 10.73
CA GLN A 188 8.61 -3.95 9.92
C GLN A 188 7.19 -3.39 9.73
N VAL A 189 6.57 -2.82 10.77
CA VAL A 189 5.25 -2.18 10.67
C VAL A 189 5.30 -0.91 9.82
N ASN A 190 6.34 -0.09 9.94
CA ASN A 190 6.53 1.12 9.13
C ASN A 190 6.69 0.79 7.65
N SER A 191 7.55 -0.17 7.31
CA SER A 191 7.75 -0.61 5.93
C SER A 191 6.49 -1.25 5.33
N LEU A 192 5.75 -2.07 6.10
CA LEU A 192 4.44 -2.59 5.69
C LEU A 192 3.41 -1.47 5.48
N LYS A 193 3.39 -0.46 6.35
CA LYS A 193 2.50 0.72 6.23
C LYS A 193 2.77 1.49 4.94
N VAL A 194 4.04 1.78 4.60
CA VAL A 194 4.41 2.44 3.34
C VAL A 194 3.94 1.62 2.14
N ASN A 195 4.27 0.32 2.10
CA ASN A 195 3.82 -0.58 1.02
C ASN A 195 2.29 -0.67 0.88
N LEU A 196 1.52 -0.42 1.94
CA LEU A 196 0.05 -0.36 1.90
C LEU A 196 -0.47 1.02 1.44
N GLN A 197 0.23 2.11 1.78
CA GLN A 197 -0.07 3.44 1.26
C GLN A 197 0.17 3.51 -0.25
N ASP A 198 1.33 3.02 -0.73
CA ASP A 198 1.69 3.01 -2.16
C ASP A 198 0.64 2.24 -2.99
N LYS A 199 0.20 1.08 -2.50
CA LYS A 199 -0.86 0.26 -3.14
C LYS A 199 -2.24 0.93 -3.11
N LEU A 200 -2.55 1.68 -2.06
CA LEU A 200 -3.81 2.42 -1.97
C LEU A 200 -3.81 3.62 -2.92
N GLU A 201 -2.68 4.32 -3.06
CA GLU A 201 -2.49 5.36 -4.06
C GLU A 201 -2.61 4.79 -5.48
N GLU A 202 -1.89 3.70 -5.80
CA GLU A 202 -1.99 3.03 -7.11
C GLU A 202 -3.43 2.61 -7.42
N SER A 203 -4.13 2.01 -6.45
CA SER A 203 -5.53 1.60 -6.60
C SER A 203 -6.45 2.80 -6.84
N SER A 204 -6.23 3.93 -6.14
CA SER A 204 -6.99 5.16 -6.38
C SER A 204 -6.78 5.74 -7.78
N ILE A 205 -5.54 5.69 -8.30
CA ILE A 205 -5.20 6.11 -9.66
C ILE A 205 -5.84 5.18 -10.70
N GLN A 206 -5.87 3.87 -10.44
CA GLN A 206 -6.56 2.90 -11.30
C GLN A 206 -8.09 3.12 -11.31
N LEU A 207 -8.70 3.47 -10.17
CA LEU A 207 -10.13 3.79 -10.08
C LEU A 207 -10.45 5.09 -10.84
N ALA A 208 -9.72 6.18 -10.60
CA ALA A 208 -9.94 7.45 -11.30
C ALA A 208 -9.81 7.32 -12.83
N ARG A 209 -8.89 6.47 -13.33
CA ARG A 209 -8.79 6.12 -14.76
C ARG A 209 -10.04 5.40 -15.26
N LYS A 210 -10.53 4.39 -14.53
CA LYS A 210 -11.76 3.65 -14.89
C LYS A 210 -12.99 4.55 -14.90
N GLU A 211 -13.12 5.46 -13.93
CA GLU A 211 -14.19 6.46 -13.90
C GLU A 211 -14.09 7.42 -15.10
N GLN A 212 -12.89 7.88 -15.45
CA GLN A 212 -12.67 8.71 -16.63
C GLN A 212 -13.05 7.97 -17.93
N ASP A 213 -12.68 6.70 -18.06
CA ASP A 213 -12.99 5.90 -19.25
C ASP A 213 -14.47 5.50 -19.33
N PHE A 214 -15.12 5.23 -18.20
CA PHE A 214 -16.58 5.04 -18.13
C PHE A 214 -17.33 6.31 -18.55
N ASN A 215 -16.91 7.48 -18.07
CA ASN A 215 -17.50 8.76 -18.49
C ASN A 215 -17.29 9.04 -19.99
N LYS A 216 -16.14 8.68 -20.59
CA LYS A 216 -15.95 8.73 -22.05
C LYS A 216 -16.94 7.82 -22.79
N GLN A 217 -17.13 6.59 -22.31
CA GLN A 217 -18.09 5.64 -22.90
C GLN A 217 -19.53 6.17 -22.80
N LEU A 218 -19.90 6.80 -21.68
CA LEU A 218 -21.24 7.35 -21.45
C LEU A 218 -21.55 8.53 -22.39
N ILE A 219 -20.56 9.38 -22.69
CA ILE A 219 -20.67 10.44 -23.72
C ILE A 219 -20.84 9.82 -25.12
N VAL A 220 -20.09 8.77 -25.46
CA VAL A 220 -20.19 8.07 -26.75
C VAL A 220 -21.52 7.34 -26.92
N LEU A 221 -22.13 6.86 -25.82
CA LEU A 221 -23.49 6.30 -25.84
C LEU A 221 -24.52 7.40 -26.09
N ALA A 222 -24.45 8.52 -25.39
CA ALA A 222 -25.39 9.64 -25.58
C ALA A 222 -25.34 10.23 -27.01
N ASP A 223 -24.16 10.31 -27.64
CA ASP A 223 -24.05 10.71 -29.05
C ASP A 223 -24.67 9.67 -30.00
N LYS A 224 -24.47 8.37 -29.73
CA LYS A 224 -25.12 7.29 -30.50
C LYS A 224 -26.64 7.30 -30.36
N ASP A 225 -27.17 7.55 -29.18
CA ASP A 225 -28.61 7.65 -28.95
C ASP A 225 -29.19 8.84 -29.75
N GLN A 226 -28.51 9.98 -29.79
CA GLN A 226 -28.88 11.11 -30.67
C GLN A 226 -28.74 10.79 -32.17
N GLN A 227 -27.80 9.95 -32.58
CA GLN A 227 -27.70 9.48 -33.97
C GLN A 227 -28.85 8.52 -34.32
N ILE A 228 -29.23 7.63 -33.40
CA ILE A 228 -30.38 6.71 -33.55
C ILE A 228 -31.68 7.52 -33.66
N GLU A 229 -31.89 8.52 -32.80
CA GLU A 229 -33.07 9.40 -32.84
C GLU A 229 -33.17 10.14 -34.19
N LYS A 230 -32.06 10.66 -34.73
CA LYS A 230 -32.05 11.30 -36.07
C LYS A 230 -32.46 10.32 -37.17
N VAL A 231 -31.86 9.12 -37.19
CA VAL A 231 -32.16 8.09 -38.19
C VAL A 231 -33.61 7.59 -38.08
N GLN A 232 -34.17 7.52 -36.86
CA GLN A 232 -35.59 7.20 -36.65
C GLN A 232 -36.50 8.28 -37.23
N ASN A 233 -36.25 9.56 -36.95
CA ASN A 233 -37.01 10.68 -37.51
C ASN A 233 -36.91 10.76 -39.05
N GLU A 234 -35.73 10.49 -39.63
CA GLU A 234 -35.53 10.40 -41.08
C GLU A 234 -36.29 9.22 -41.70
N LEU A 235 -36.32 8.07 -41.02
CA LEU A 235 -37.07 6.88 -41.45
C LEU A 235 -38.59 7.13 -41.39
N GLU A 236 -39.12 7.69 -40.31
CA GLU A 236 -40.54 8.05 -40.20
C GLU A 236 -40.96 9.06 -41.27
N SER A 237 -40.14 10.08 -41.51
CA SER A 237 -40.34 11.06 -42.58
C SER A 237 -40.38 10.40 -43.96
N SER A 238 -39.50 9.42 -44.19
CA SER A 238 -39.44 8.65 -45.45
C SER A 238 -40.65 7.73 -45.62
N SER A 239 -41.09 7.04 -44.56
CA SER A 239 -42.30 6.22 -44.55
C SER A 239 -43.57 7.05 -44.80
N MET A 240 -43.67 8.23 -44.21
CA MET A 240 -44.76 9.18 -44.46
C MET A 240 -44.77 9.71 -45.90
N LEU A 241 -43.60 9.90 -46.52
CA LEU A 241 -43.49 10.28 -47.92
C LEU A 241 -43.93 9.14 -48.86
N LEU A 242 -43.53 7.89 -48.57
CA LEU A 242 -43.97 6.72 -49.33
C LEU A 242 -45.49 6.54 -49.26
N LEU A 243 -46.09 6.61 -48.07
CA LEU A 243 -47.53 6.45 -47.89
C LEU A 243 -48.36 7.51 -48.64
N ARG A 244 -47.85 8.75 -48.77
CA ARG A 244 -48.45 9.77 -49.64
C ARG A 244 -48.33 9.39 -51.10
N LYS A 245 -47.13 8.96 -51.54
CA LYS A 245 -46.85 8.61 -52.93
C LYS A 245 -47.67 7.41 -53.42
N ASP A 246 -47.90 6.41 -52.56
CA ASP A 246 -48.77 5.27 -52.84
C ASP A 246 -50.24 5.68 -52.97
N ARG A 247 -50.71 6.64 -52.14
CA ARG A 247 -52.04 7.23 -52.27
C ARG A 247 -52.19 8.02 -53.57
N ASP A 248 -51.23 8.88 -53.90
CA ASP A 248 -51.23 9.68 -55.13
C ASP A 248 -51.21 8.77 -56.37
N LEU A 249 -50.46 7.66 -56.32
CA LEU A 249 -50.42 6.65 -57.37
C LEU A 249 -51.75 5.88 -57.49
N SER A 250 -52.38 5.53 -56.37
CA SER A 250 -53.70 4.89 -56.35
C SER A 250 -54.78 5.79 -56.96
N GLU A 251 -54.76 7.10 -56.65
CA GLU A 251 -55.65 8.08 -57.27
C GLU A 251 -55.37 8.20 -58.78
N GLN A 252 -54.11 8.26 -59.21
CA GLN A 252 -53.76 8.25 -60.64
C GLN A 252 -54.29 7.01 -61.36
N VAL A 253 -54.13 5.81 -60.79
CA VAL A 253 -54.66 4.56 -61.37
C VAL A 253 -56.18 4.61 -61.53
N LEU A 254 -56.92 5.14 -60.56
CA LEU A 254 -58.37 5.35 -60.68
C LEU A 254 -58.72 6.35 -61.79
N THR A 255 -57.98 7.46 -61.92
CA THR A 255 -58.22 8.41 -63.04
C THR A 255 -57.88 7.82 -64.42
N LEU A 256 -56.92 6.89 -64.50
CA LEU A 256 -56.60 6.19 -65.73
C LEU A 256 -57.69 5.19 -66.11
N ALA A 257 -58.15 4.35 -65.17
CA ALA A 257 -59.26 3.41 -65.42
C ALA A 257 -60.53 4.13 -65.91
N ASN A 258 -60.89 5.26 -65.27
CA ASN A 258 -62.03 6.08 -65.70
C ASN A 258 -61.84 6.68 -67.11
N ARG A 259 -60.61 7.01 -67.51
CA ARG A 259 -60.27 7.48 -68.87
C ARG A 259 -60.30 6.35 -69.89
N GLU A 260 -59.85 5.15 -69.53
CA GLU A 260 -59.93 3.96 -70.38
C GLU A 260 -61.39 3.56 -70.67
N GLU A 261 -62.27 3.67 -69.67
CA GLU A 261 -63.72 3.48 -69.87
C GLU A 261 -64.30 4.54 -70.82
N GLN A 262 -63.96 5.83 -70.62
CA GLN A 262 -64.39 6.92 -71.51
C GLN A 262 -63.89 6.71 -72.95
N LEU A 263 -62.63 6.30 -73.14
CA LEU A 263 -62.07 5.96 -74.45
C LEU A 263 -62.76 4.76 -75.08
N SER A 264 -63.05 3.70 -74.31
CA SER A 264 -63.82 2.54 -74.79
C SER A 264 -65.23 2.93 -75.26
N ASN A 265 -65.89 3.83 -74.54
CA ASN A 265 -67.24 4.29 -74.89
C ASN A 265 -67.22 5.23 -76.12
N LEU A 266 -66.23 6.11 -76.23
CA LEU A 266 -65.99 6.93 -77.43
C LEU A 266 -65.64 6.07 -78.66
N GLN A 267 -64.86 5.00 -78.49
CA GLN A 267 -64.57 4.04 -79.57
C GLN A 267 -65.84 3.34 -80.07
N LYS A 268 -66.71 2.85 -79.17
CA LYS A 268 -68.01 2.26 -79.53
C LYS A 268 -68.90 3.27 -80.27
N GLN A 269 -68.95 4.52 -79.80
CA GLN A 269 -69.73 5.59 -80.43
C GLN A 269 -69.21 5.93 -81.83
N ASN A 270 -67.88 6.03 -82.01
CA ASN A 270 -67.26 6.27 -83.32
C ASN A 270 -67.49 5.09 -84.27
N GLN A 271 -67.43 3.84 -83.80
CA GLN A 271 -67.77 2.67 -84.62
C GLN A 271 -69.22 2.75 -85.09
N PHE A 272 -70.16 3.03 -84.19
CA PHE A 272 -71.57 3.21 -84.54
C PHE A 272 -71.77 4.34 -85.58
N TYR A 273 -71.04 5.45 -85.50
CA TYR A 273 -71.10 6.48 -86.55
C TYR A 273 -70.54 6.02 -87.90
N LEU A 274 -69.45 5.23 -87.91
CA LEU A 274 -68.89 4.66 -89.15
C LEU A 274 -69.86 3.64 -89.79
N ASP A 275 -70.49 2.79 -88.98
CA ASP A 275 -71.45 1.80 -89.43
C ASP A 275 -72.69 2.49 -90.05
N ASN A 276 -73.25 3.50 -89.39
CA ASN A 276 -74.36 4.31 -89.92
C ASN A 276 -73.96 5.08 -91.19
N MET A 277 -72.74 5.63 -91.26
CA MET A 277 -72.26 6.37 -92.44
C MET A 277 -72.17 5.43 -93.66
N SER A 278 -71.66 4.21 -93.46
CA SER A 278 -71.63 3.15 -94.49
C SER A 278 -73.04 2.78 -94.97
N GLU A 279 -74.02 2.71 -94.05
CA GLU A 279 -75.42 2.48 -94.44
C GLU A 279 -75.99 3.65 -95.26
N TYR A 280 -75.76 4.91 -94.84
CA TYR A 280 -76.20 6.08 -95.61
C TYR A 280 -75.53 6.17 -96.98
N GLU A 281 -74.25 5.84 -97.12
CA GLU A 281 -73.56 5.76 -98.42
C GLU A 281 -74.20 4.70 -99.32
N ALA A 282 -74.52 3.51 -98.79
CA ALA A 282 -75.24 2.47 -99.53
C ALA A 282 -76.66 2.92 -99.94
N GLN A 283 -77.40 3.59 -99.06
CA GLN A 283 -78.72 4.15 -99.39
C GLN A 283 -78.63 5.23 -100.48
N VAL A 284 -77.61 6.11 -100.43
CA VAL A 284 -77.37 7.13 -101.46
C VAL A 284 -77.03 6.50 -102.81
N ILE A 285 -76.21 5.46 -102.85
CA ILE A 285 -75.89 4.71 -104.08
C ILE A 285 -77.17 4.09 -104.68
N LEU A 286 -78.02 3.47 -103.86
CA LEU A 286 -79.30 2.91 -104.32
C LEU A 286 -80.26 3.99 -104.84
N ALA A 287 -80.35 5.14 -104.16
CA ALA A 287 -81.17 6.27 -104.61
C ALA A 287 -80.67 6.88 -105.92
N GLN A 288 -79.35 6.98 -106.12
CA GLN A 288 -78.75 7.41 -107.39
C GLN A 288 -79.02 6.42 -108.53
N GLN A 289 -78.96 5.11 -108.26
CA GLN A 289 -79.34 4.08 -109.24
C GLN A 289 -80.82 4.21 -109.64
N GLN A 290 -81.73 4.33 -108.66
CA GLN A 290 -83.17 4.53 -108.91
C GLN A 290 -83.44 5.81 -109.73
N HIS A 291 -82.79 6.93 -109.39
CA HIS A 291 -82.93 8.18 -110.13
C HIS A 291 -82.38 8.06 -111.56
N SER A 292 -81.31 7.30 -111.78
CA SER A 292 -80.78 7.02 -113.12
C SER A 292 -81.79 6.23 -113.96
N THR A 293 -82.35 5.14 -113.41
CA THR A 293 -83.39 4.35 -114.06
C THR A 293 -84.62 5.20 -114.40
N LEU A 294 -85.16 5.95 -113.43
CA LEU A 294 -86.35 6.79 -113.62
C LEU A 294 -86.10 7.92 -114.64
N SER A 295 -84.89 8.48 -114.69
CA SER A 295 -84.50 9.47 -115.70
C SER A 295 -84.48 8.87 -117.12
N ASN A 296 -84.08 7.61 -117.27
CA ASN A 296 -84.08 6.91 -118.55
C ASN A 296 -85.52 6.54 -118.97
N GLU A 297 -86.35 6.07 -118.04
CA GLU A 297 -87.79 5.85 -118.27
C GLU A 297 -88.51 7.14 -118.68
N TYR A 298 -88.17 8.28 -118.07
CA TYR A 298 -88.71 9.59 -118.44
C TYR A 298 -88.29 10.01 -119.85
N LYS A 299 -87.00 9.87 -120.22
CA LYS A 299 -86.53 10.11 -121.60
C LYS A 299 -87.31 9.26 -122.62
N GLU A 300 -87.50 7.97 -122.33
CA GLU A 300 -88.29 7.08 -123.19
C GLU A 300 -89.75 7.54 -123.33
N LEU A 301 -90.37 8.03 -122.26
CA LEU A 301 -91.75 8.53 -122.26
C LEU A 301 -91.87 9.85 -123.03
N GLU A 302 -90.91 10.77 -122.87
CA GLU A 302 -90.83 12.02 -123.62
C GLU A 302 -90.69 11.78 -125.13
N LEU A 303 -89.82 10.84 -125.54
CA LEU A 303 -89.68 10.43 -126.94
C LEU A 303 -90.96 9.79 -127.53
N LYS A 304 -91.78 9.12 -126.70
CA LYS A 304 -93.08 8.57 -127.10
C LYS A 304 -94.15 9.68 -127.21
N TYR A 305 -94.16 10.63 -126.28
CA TYR A 305 -95.07 11.78 -126.27
C TYR A 305 -94.84 12.71 -127.47
N ASN A 306 -93.59 13.10 -127.73
CA ASN A 306 -93.23 14.02 -128.81
C ASN A 306 -93.54 13.46 -130.22
N LYS A 307 -93.67 12.14 -130.37
CA LYS A 307 -94.11 11.49 -131.63
C LYS A 307 -95.62 11.58 -131.88
N LEU A 308 -96.43 11.85 -130.85
CA LEU A 308 -97.90 11.85 -130.93
C LEU A 308 -98.51 13.24 -131.22
N ILE A 309 -97.74 14.32 -131.07
CA ILE A 309 -98.25 15.70 -131.22
C ILE A 309 -97.59 16.39 -132.42
N LYS A 310 -98.40 16.72 -133.43
CA LYS A 310 -98.03 17.63 -134.53
C LYS A 310 -98.93 18.87 -134.50
N PRO A 311 -98.39 20.09 -134.70
CA PRO A 311 -99.19 21.31 -134.73
C PRO A 311 -100.12 21.32 -135.95
N SER A 312 -101.36 21.77 -135.80
CA SER A 312 -102.35 21.73 -136.88
C SER A 312 -102.09 22.77 -137.98
N ARG A 313 -102.31 22.37 -139.25
CA ARG A 313 -102.20 23.25 -140.43
C ARG A 313 -103.23 24.39 -140.35
N SER A 314 -102.79 25.64 -140.51
CA SER A 314 -103.63 26.83 -140.36
C SER A 314 -103.35 27.87 -141.44
N ALA A 315 -104.40 28.57 -141.89
CA ALA A 315 -104.32 29.61 -142.92
C ALA A 315 -103.98 31.02 -142.37
N VAL A 316 -103.97 31.19 -141.05
CA VAL A 316 -103.82 32.52 -140.41
C VAL A 316 -102.44 33.10 -140.71
N GLY A 317 -102.39 34.30 -141.29
CA GLY A 317 -101.15 34.99 -141.67
C GLY A 317 -100.43 34.41 -142.90
N LYS A 318 -101.13 33.58 -143.71
CA LYS A 318 -100.63 33.00 -144.96
C LYS A 318 -101.26 33.69 -146.18
N TYR A 319 -100.58 33.60 -147.33
CA TYR A 319 -101.16 34.00 -148.61
C TYR A 319 -102.07 32.87 -149.09
N VAL A 320 -103.39 33.08 -149.05
CA VAL A 320 -104.40 32.04 -149.30
C VAL A 320 -104.81 32.06 -150.78
N VAL A 321 -104.50 30.98 -151.48
CA VAL A 321 -104.86 30.78 -152.90
C VAL A 321 -105.91 29.69 -153.01
N GLU A 322 -107.01 29.95 -153.71
CA GLU A 322 -108.09 28.99 -153.86
C GLU A 322 -108.02 28.23 -155.19
N VAL A 323 -107.98 26.90 -155.08
CA VAL A 323 -108.00 25.97 -156.21
C VAL A 323 -109.27 25.14 -156.10
N ARG A 324 -110.27 25.43 -156.94
CA ARG A 324 -111.49 24.63 -157.03
C ARG A 324 -111.41 23.65 -158.18
N TYR A 325 -111.72 22.37 -157.94
CA TYR A 325 -111.60 21.32 -158.96
C TYR A 325 -112.89 20.50 -159.12
N GLU A 326 -113.37 20.43 -160.36
CA GLU A 326 -114.60 19.78 -160.81
C GLU A 326 -114.32 19.02 -162.12
N LYS A 327 -115.25 18.15 -162.56
CA LYS A 327 -115.11 17.29 -163.76
C LYS A 327 -116.36 17.32 -164.63
N LEU A 328 -116.61 18.45 -165.28
CA LEU A 328 -117.80 18.67 -166.11
C LEU A 328 -117.74 17.88 -167.43
N SER A 329 -118.78 17.10 -167.72
CA SER A 329 -118.90 16.24 -168.91
C SER A 329 -117.65 15.39 -169.18
N GLY A 330 -117.04 14.86 -168.11
CA GLY A 330 -115.85 14.01 -168.16
C GLY A 330 -114.51 14.75 -168.34
N LYS A 331 -114.52 16.07 -168.58
CA LYS A 331 -113.30 16.88 -168.73
C LYS A 331 -112.95 17.61 -167.42
N PRO A 332 -111.66 17.77 -167.07
CA PRO A 332 -111.25 18.49 -165.88
C PRO A 332 -111.59 19.98 -166.00
N TYR A 333 -112.27 20.52 -164.99
CA TYR A 333 -112.69 21.91 -164.91
C TYR A 333 -112.13 22.52 -163.63
N ILE A 334 -111.01 23.24 -163.76
CA ILE A 334 -110.34 23.92 -162.64
C ILE A 334 -110.74 25.39 -162.63
N ARG A 335 -111.08 25.89 -161.45
CA ARG A 335 -111.37 27.30 -161.19
C ARG A 335 -110.38 27.82 -160.16
N PHE A 336 -109.72 28.93 -160.46
CA PHE A 336 -108.61 29.48 -159.68
C PHE A 336 -108.93 30.89 -159.21
N ARG A 337 -108.46 31.24 -158.01
CA ARG A 337 -108.67 32.55 -157.39
C ARG A 337 -107.50 32.92 -156.49
N GLU A 338 -106.95 34.12 -156.71
CA GLU A 338 -105.69 34.58 -156.10
C GLU A 338 -105.90 35.52 -154.90
N ASP A 339 -106.99 36.29 -154.87
CA ASP A 339 -107.52 37.04 -153.70
C ASP A 339 -108.99 36.63 -153.49
N GLU A 340 -109.48 36.57 -152.24
CA GLU A 340 -110.90 36.27 -151.94
C GLU A 340 -111.89 37.32 -152.51
N LYS A 341 -111.42 38.48 -152.97
CA LYS A 341 -112.22 39.49 -153.68
C LYS A 341 -112.43 39.18 -155.16
N ASP A 342 -111.58 38.37 -155.77
CA ASP A 342 -111.65 38.10 -157.20
C ASP A 342 -112.76 37.09 -157.55
N SER A 343 -113.25 37.18 -158.79
CA SER A 343 -114.10 36.15 -159.38
C SER A 343 -113.25 35.00 -159.91
N TYR A 344 -113.69 33.75 -159.68
CA TYR A 344 -112.95 32.57 -160.14
C TYR A 344 -112.72 32.56 -161.66
N GLU A 345 -111.46 32.53 -162.07
CA GLU A 345 -111.04 32.31 -163.44
C GLU A 345 -111.07 30.80 -163.77
N HIS A 346 -111.55 30.40 -164.95
CA HIS A 346 -111.36 29.02 -165.43
C HIS A 346 -109.96 28.87 -166.04
N VAL A 347 -109.14 27.99 -165.46
CA VAL A 347 -107.77 27.72 -165.91
C VAL A 347 -107.59 26.25 -166.30
N SER A 348 -106.60 25.98 -167.15
CA SER A 348 -106.13 24.61 -167.38
C SER A 348 -105.22 24.14 -166.24
N SER A 349 -105.02 22.83 -166.09
CA SER A 349 -104.11 22.27 -165.07
C SER A 349 -102.67 22.79 -165.23
N VAL A 350 -102.20 22.98 -166.47
CA VAL A 350 -100.86 23.54 -166.74
C VAL A 350 -100.77 24.99 -166.24
N VAL A 351 -101.77 25.82 -166.55
CA VAL A 351 -101.80 27.23 -166.11
C VAL A 351 -101.97 27.34 -164.59
N MET A 352 -102.79 26.48 -163.98
CA MET A 352 -102.91 26.38 -162.51
C MET A 352 -101.57 26.04 -161.86
N HIS A 353 -100.85 25.03 -162.36
CA HIS A 353 -99.53 24.66 -161.84
C HIS A 353 -98.48 25.76 -162.06
N GLN A 354 -98.55 26.51 -163.17
CA GLN A 354 -97.70 27.67 -163.42
C GLN A 354 -97.99 28.80 -162.43
N LYS A 355 -99.26 29.21 -162.26
CA LYS A 355 -99.68 30.23 -161.28
C LYS A 355 -99.27 29.82 -159.85
N LEU A 356 -99.55 28.58 -159.43
CA LEU A 356 -99.15 28.06 -158.12
C LEU A 356 -97.62 28.02 -157.94
N GLN A 357 -96.84 27.69 -158.98
CA GLN A 357 -95.39 27.73 -158.92
C GLN A 357 -94.88 29.17 -158.73
N SER A 358 -95.35 30.13 -159.53
CA SER A 358 -94.98 31.55 -159.38
C SER A 358 -95.34 32.09 -157.99
N LEU A 359 -96.51 31.75 -157.48
CA LEU A 359 -96.93 32.13 -156.13
C LEU A 359 -96.12 31.42 -155.04
N LYS A 360 -95.64 30.18 -155.27
CA LYS A 360 -94.71 29.49 -154.36
C LYS A 360 -93.35 30.17 -154.36
N ASP A 361 -92.82 30.55 -155.52
CA ASP A 361 -91.52 31.20 -155.62
C ASP A 361 -91.55 32.61 -155.00
N GLN A 362 -92.69 33.30 -155.07
CA GLN A 362 -92.94 34.61 -154.47
C GLN A 362 -93.20 34.56 -152.94
N TYR A 363 -93.98 33.59 -152.44
CA TYR A 363 -94.43 33.56 -151.04
C TYR A 363 -93.81 32.43 -150.19
N GLN A 364 -93.17 31.44 -150.82
CA GLN A 364 -92.45 30.31 -150.20
C GLN A 364 -93.25 29.68 -149.04
N ASN A 365 -92.67 29.60 -147.84
CA ASN A 365 -93.27 29.00 -146.65
C ASN A 365 -94.44 29.83 -146.06
N LYS A 366 -94.96 30.82 -146.80
CA LYS A 366 -96.19 31.57 -146.51
C LYS A 366 -97.33 31.28 -147.50
N LEU A 367 -97.11 30.53 -148.59
CA LEU A 367 -98.20 30.08 -149.45
C LEU A 367 -99.07 29.05 -148.72
N TYR A 368 -100.38 29.28 -148.70
CA TYR A 368 -101.40 28.33 -148.26
C TYR A 368 -102.34 28.02 -149.42
N VAL A 369 -102.38 26.77 -149.85
CA VAL A 369 -103.29 26.36 -150.94
C VAL A 369 -104.59 25.80 -150.35
N LYS A 370 -105.68 26.51 -150.59
CA LYS A 370 -107.05 26.19 -150.15
C LYS A 370 -107.74 25.43 -151.28
N ILE A 371 -107.65 24.11 -151.22
CA ILE A 371 -108.19 23.21 -152.25
C ILE A 371 -109.67 22.94 -151.95
N ILE A 372 -110.54 23.26 -152.90
CA ILE A 372 -112.00 23.19 -152.77
C ILE A 372 -112.52 22.16 -153.77
N ILE A 373 -113.00 21.02 -153.27
CA ILE A 373 -113.63 19.99 -154.08
C ILE A 373 -115.09 19.91 -153.62
N PRO A 374 -116.05 20.48 -154.38
CA PRO A 374 -117.46 20.43 -154.00
C PRO A 374 -118.01 19.00 -154.13
N ASP A 375 -119.08 18.69 -153.39
CA ASP A 375 -119.63 17.33 -153.30
C ASP A 375 -120.07 16.78 -154.67
N ASN A 376 -120.64 17.66 -155.52
CA ASN A 376 -121.02 17.34 -156.90
C ASN A 376 -119.88 17.52 -157.92
N SER A 377 -118.61 17.47 -157.50
CA SER A 377 -117.44 17.67 -158.37
C SER A 377 -117.27 16.63 -159.48
N GLY A 378 -117.86 15.44 -159.35
CA GLY A 378 -117.70 14.34 -160.32
C GLY A 378 -116.32 13.67 -160.28
N LEU A 379 -115.54 13.88 -159.21
CA LEU A 379 -114.23 13.29 -158.98
C LEU A 379 -114.34 12.07 -158.06
N SER A 380 -113.56 11.03 -158.34
CA SER A 380 -113.37 9.92 -157.39
C SER A 380 -112.47 10.33 -156.22
N TYR A 381 -112.56 9.62 -155.08
CA TYR A 381 -111.71 9.89 -153.90
C TYR A 381 -110.22 9.86 -154.24
N SER A 382 -109.78 8.92 -155.08
CA SER A 382 -108.38 8.82 -155.52
C SER A 382 -107.96 9.97 -156.42
N GLU A 383 -108.82 10.45 -157.34
CA GLU A 383 -108.54 11.67 -158.12
C GLU A 383 -108.48 12.91 -157.23
N ALA A 384 -109.43 13.06 -156.30
CA ALA A 384 -109.51 14.16 -155.36
C ALA A 384 -108.29 14.20 -154.40
N TRP A 385 -107.95 13.06 -153.79
CA TRP A 385 -106.78 12.94 -152.91
C TRP A 385 -105.47 13.13 -153.67
N THR A 386 -105.33 12.53 -154.86
CA THR A 386 -104.11 12.70 -155.68
C THR A 386 -103.93 14.16 -156.09
N PHE A 387 -105.00 14.84 -156.50
CA PHE A 387 -104.97 16.29 -156.78
C PHE A 387 -104.60 17.10 -155.53
N MET A 388 -105.22 16.80 -154.39
CA MET A 388 -104.97 17.48 -153.12
C MET A 388 -103.52 17.31 -152.64
N SER A 389 -103.02 16.09 -152.49
CA SER A 389 -101.64 15.83 -152.04
C SER A 389 -100.60 16.38 -153.02
N ASN A 390 -100.76 16.13 -154.33
CA ASN A 390 -99.84 16.62 -155.36
C ASN A 390 -99.71 18.16 -155.37
N ILE A 391 -100.77 18.89 -155.00
CA ILE A 391 -100.71 20.34 -154.84
C ILE A 391 -100.16 20.73 -153.46
N LEU A 392 -100.63 20.12 -152.36
CA LEU A 392 -100.17 20.49 -151.02
C LEU A 392 -98.67 20.20 -150.83
N ASP A 393 -98.20 19.00 -151.19
CA ASP A 393 -96.81 18.60 -151.01
C ASP A 393 -95.83 19.35 -151.91
N LYS A 394 -96.31 19.93 -153.02
CA LYS A 394 -95.49 20.77 -153.92
C LYS A 394 -95.52 22.25 -153.59
N TYR A 395 -96.65 22.81 -153.18
CA TYR A 395 -96.87 24.26 -153.11
C TYR A 395 -97.24 24.79 -151.71
N ASP A 396 -97.78 23.96 -150.82
CA ASP A 396 -98.19 24.41 -149.49
C ASP A 396 -97.01 24.47 -148.50
N TYR A 397 -97.06 25.39 -147.55
CA TYR A 397 -96.01 25.52 -146.54
C TYR A 397 -95.90 24.31 -145.59
N TYR A 398 -96.99 23.58 -145.36
CA TYR A 398 -97.08 22.65 -144.23
C TYR A 398 -96.23 21.38 -144.38
N SER A 399 -96.08 20.84 -145.60
CA SER A 399 -95.31 19.61 -145.85
C SER A 399 -93.78 19.80 -145.81
N GLN A 400 -93.27 21.04 -145.68
CA GLN A 400 -91.86 21.37 -145.96
C GLN A 400 -90.92 21.37 -144.73
N ASN A 401 -91.43 21.25 -143.49
CA ASN A 401 -90.64 21.43 -142.26
C ASN A 401 -89.88 20.18 -141.76
N ASN A 402 -89.74 19.12 -142.58
CA ASN A 402 -89.57 17.75 -142.09
C ASN A 402 -88.13 17.19 -142.25
N SER A 403 -87.10 17.99 -141.94
CA SER A 403 -85.68 17.62 -142.21
C SER A 403 -84.63 18.12 -141.21
N VAL A 404 -85.03 18.70 -140.07
CA VAL A 404 -84.09 19.24 -139.06
C VAL A 404 -84.53 18.85 -137.66
N ASN A 405 -83.98 17.75 -137.12
CA ASN A 405 -83.76 17.43 -135.69
C ASN A 405 -83.45 15.92 -135.52
N GLU A 406 -82.24 15.48 -135.85
CA GLU A 406 -81.81 14.07 -135.65
C GLU A 406 -80.28 13.95 -135.42
N ALA A 407 -79.68 14.93 -134.73
CA ALA A 407 -78.22 15.02 -134.57
C ALA A 407 -77.74 15.71 -133.26
N ILE A 408 -78.36 15.38 -132.12
CA ILE A 408 -77.76 15.58 -130.78
C ILE A 408 -78.14 14.40 -129.86
N GLU A 409 -77.21 13.46 -129.68
CA GLU A 409 -76.85 12.84 -128.39
C GLU A 409 -75.39 12.34 -128.48
#